data_AF-A0A7Y4WPI8-F1
#
_entry.id   AF-A0A7Y4WPI8-F1
#
_cell.length_a   1.000
_cell.length_b   1.000
_cell.length_c   1.000
_cell.angle_alpha   90.00
_cell.angle_beta   90.00
_cell.angle_gamma   90.00
#
_symmetry.space_group_name_H-M   'P 1'
#
loop_
_entity.id
_entity.type
_entity.pdbx_description
1 polymer ?
#
loop_
_entity_poly.entity_id
_entity_poly.type
_entity_poly.pdbx_seq_one_letter_code
_entity_poly.pdbx_strand_id
1 'polypeptide(L)'
;MTGIFADPTFWVAVGTVLFIGLIVWQGVPKMVGKMLDDRAAAIKGELDEAKRLRAEAEVLLNEYRAKTANAAQEAQAIVDAAKVSAERMASDARAQLAVQIERRAKMAEQKIAQAEAEAIAEVRAAATAVATAAAGTVIGKQMTESKGDTLIDGAIRDLRAKLH
;
A
#
# COMPACT_ATOMS: atom_id res chain seq x y z
N MET A 1 34.39 -109.79 0.92
CA MET A 1 34.02 -108.44 1.38
C MET A 1 35.28 -107.60 1.63
N THR A 2 36.08 -107.33 0.58
CA THR A 2 37.34 -106.55 0.70
C THR A 2 37.63 -105.81 -0.62
N GLY A 3 36.68 -105.00 -1.10
CA GLY A 3 36.79 -104.27 -2.38
C GLY A 3 36.68 -102.75 -2.30
N ILE A 4 36.21 -102.20 -1.17
CA ILE A 4 36.01 -100.75 -1.02
C ILE A 4 37.32 -100.03 -0.68
N PHE A 5 38.21 -100.65 0.11
CA PHE A 5 39.45 -100.00 0.56
C PHE A 5 40.60 -100.05 -0.45
N ALA A 6 40.51 -100.88 -1.49
CA ALA A 6 41.49 -101.01 -2.56
C ALA A 6 41.11 -100.24 -3.85
N ASP A 7 39.90 -99.67 -3.89
CA ASP A 7 39.41 -98.88 -5.02
C ASP A 7 39.90 -97.43 -4.93
N PRO A 8 40.67 -96.92 -5.92
CA PRO A 8 41.12 -95.52 -5.95
C PRO A 8 39.97 -94.51 -5.85
N THR A 9 38.79 -94.85 -6.35
CA THR A 9 37.62 -93.96 -6.32
C THR A 9 37.11 -93.72 -4.88
N PHE A 10 37.26 -94.70 -3.99
CA PHE A 10 36.89 -94.56 -2.58
C PHE A 10 37.80 -93.54 -1.86
N TRP A 11 39.11 -93.62 -2.07
CA TRP A 11 40.05 -92.66 -1.48
C TRP A 11 39.91 -91.25 -2.09
N VAL A 12 39.56 -91.14 -3.37
CA VAL A 12 39.19 -89.86 -4.00
C VAL A 12 37.93 -89.28 -3.34
N ALA A 13 36.88 -90.09 -3.14
CA ALA A 13 35.67 -89.64 -2.47
C ALA A 13 35.92 -89.19 -1.02
N VAL A 14 36.73 -89.94 -0.26
CA VAL A 14 37.18 -89.54 1.10
C VAL A 14 37.95 -88.22 1.06
N GLY A 15 38.87 -88.05 0.10
CA GLY A 15 39.60 -86.80 -0.11
C GLY A 15 38.69 -85.61 -0.45
N THR A 16 37.69 -85.81 -1.31
CA THR A 16 36.68 -84.79 -1.65
C THR A 16 35.83 -84.42 -0.43
N VAL A 17 35.41 -85.39 0.37
CA VAL A 17 34.64 -85.14 1.60
C VAL A 17 35.47 -84.39 2.64
N LEU A 18 36.74 -84.76 2.83
CA LEU A 18 37.65 -84.03 3.73
C LEU A 18 37.93 -82.61 3.23
N PHE A 19 38.07 -82.40 1.92
CA PHE A 19 38.27 -81.09 1.33
C PHE A 19 37.03 -80.19 1.48
N ILE A 20 35.83 -80.72 1.20
CA ILE A 20 34.57 -80.01 1.43
C ILE A 20 34.39 -79.73 2.92
N GLY A 21 34.69 -80.70 3.79
CA GLY A 21 34.68 -80.51 5.25
C GLY A 21 35.62 -79.41 5.70
N LEU A 22 36.84 -79.33 5.14
CA LEU A 22 37.79 -78.24 5.40
C LEU A 22 37.25 -76.89 4.94
N ILE A 23 36.66 -76.79 3.74
CA ILE A 23 36.05 -75.55 3.21
C ILE A 23 34.90 -75.05 4.10
N VAL A 24 34.04 -75.98 4.54
CA VAL A 24 32.93 -75.66 5.45
C VAL A 24 33.45 -75.25 6.83
N TRP A 25 34.48 -75.95 7.35
CA TRP A 25 35.12 -75.62 8.63
C TRP A 25 35.84 -74.27 8.60
N GLN A 26 36.48 -73.92 7.48
CA GLN A 26 37.08 -72.60 7.24
C GLN A 26 36.02 -71.49 7.01
N GLY A 27 34.73 -71.82 7.00
CA GLY A 27 33.64 -70.84 6.99
C GLY A 27 33.43 -70.14 5.64
N VAL A 28 34.00 -70.65 4.55
CA VAL A 28 33.80 -70.12 3.18
C VAL A 28 32.32 -69.91 2.82
N PRO A 29 31.39 -70.87 3.04
CA PRO A 29 29.97 -70.64 2.70
C PRO A 29 29.35 -69.51 3.52
N LYS A 30 29.76 -69.32 4.78
CA LYS A 30 29.29 -68.22 5.63
C LYS A 30 29.81 -66.87 5.13
N MET A 31 31.05 -66.81 4.67
CA MET A 31 31.64 -65.59 4.10
C MET A 31 30.91 -65.17 2.82
N VAL A 32 30.65 -66.10 1.90
CA VAL A 32 29.90 -65.83 0.67
C VAL A 32 28.47 -65.40 0.97
N GLY A 33 27.78 -66.07 1.90
CA GLY A 33 26.44 -65.66 2.35
C GLY A 33 26.43 -64.24 2.90
N LYS A 34 27.39 -63.91 3.78
CA LYS A 34 27.52 -62.56 4.33
C LYS A 34 27.76 -61.50 3.24
N MET A 35 28.62 -61.76 2.26
CA MET A 35 28.86 -60.80 1.16
C MET A 35 27.61 -60.55 0.31
N LEU A 36 26.79 -61.58 0.11
CA LEU A 36 25.51 -61.44 -0.60
C LEU A 36 24.49 -60.67 0.24
N ASP A 37 24.42 -60.95 1.54
CA ASP A 37 23.54 -60.24 2.47
C ASP A 37 23.94 -58.76 2.59
N ASP A 38 25.24 -58.46 2.70
CA ASP A 38 25.76 -57.08 2.76
C ASP A 38 25.40 -56.31 1.47
N ARG A 39 25.51 -56.95 0.29
CA ARG A 39 25.08 -56.36 -0.99
C ARG A 39 23.57 -56.15 -1.05
N ALA A 40 22.78 -57.13 -0.60
CA ALA A 40 21.33 -57.01 -0.57
C ALA A 40 20.88 -55.87 0.37
N ALA A 41 21.53 -55.74 1.52
CA ALA A 41 21.29 -54.66 2.47
C ALA A 41 21.66 -53.29 1.89
N ALA A 42 22.80 -53.17 1.21
CA ALA A 42 23.20 -51.93 0.54
C ALA A 42 22.19 -51.50 -0.54
N ILE A 43 21.83 -52.42 -1.45
CA ILE A 43 20.84 -52.15 -2.51
C ILE A 43 19.48 -51.76 -1.90
N LYS A 44 19.05 -52.46 -0.85
CA LYS A 44 17.81 -52.11 -0.15
C LYS A 44 17.87 -50.71 0.45
N GLY A 45 18.99 -50.36 1.09
CA GLY A 45 19.22 -49.03 1.65
C GLY A 45 19.15 -47.94 0.57
N GLU A 46 19.83 -48.13 -0.56
CA GLU A 46 19.79 -47.19 -1.70
C GLU A 46 18.38 -47.05 -2.28
N LEU A 47 17.63 -48.15 -2.41
CA LEU A 47 16.25 -48.13 -2.91
C LEU A 47 15.30 -47.42 -1.94
N ASP A 48 15.46 -47.63 -0.63
CA ASP A 48 14.63 -46.99 0.38
C ASP A 48 14.95 -45.48 0.47
N GLU A 49 16.22 -45.09 0.34
CA GLU A 49 16.62 -43.69 0.24
C GLU A 49 16.07 -43.04 -1.04
N ALA A 50 16.17 -43.70 -2.19
CA ALA A 50 15.62 -43.19 -3.44
C ALA A 50 14.10 -43.00 -3.36
N LYS A 51 13.37 -43.93 -2.72
CA LYS A 51 11.93 -43.78 -2.48
C LYS A 51 11.63 -42.61 -1.57
N ARG A 52 12.40 -42.44 -0.48
CA ARG A 52 12.25 -41.30 0.44
C ARG A 52 12.47 -39.97 -0.28
N LEU A 53 13.56 -39.85 -1.03
CA LEU A 53 13.88 -38.64 -1.80
C LEU A 53 12.80 -38.32 -2.84
N ARG A 54 12.26 -39.35 -3.50
CA ARG A 54 11.14 -39.16 -4.43
C ARG A 54 9.90 -38.66 -3.73
N ALA A 55 9.54 -39.24 -2.59
CA ALA A 55 8.39 -38.79 -1.80
C ALA A 55 8.56 -37.33 -1.32
N GLU A 56 9.75 -36.97 -0.83
CA GLU A 56 10.10 -35.60 -0.44
C GLU A 56 10.01 -34.63 -1.63
N ALA A 57 10.50 -35.02 -2.80
CA ALA A 57 10.41 -34.20 -4.01
C ALA A 57 8.95 -34.01 -4.49
N GLU A 58 8.12 -35.05 -4.40
CA GLU A 58 6.69 -34.98 -4.74
C GLU A 58 5.93 -34.05 -3.77
N VAL A 59 6.22 -34.14 -2.46
CA VAL A 59 5.67 -33.23 -1.44
C VAL A 59 6.09 -31.78 -1.74
N LEU A 60 7.38 -31.54 -1.96
CA LEU A 60 7.91 -30.22 -2.25
C LEU A 60 7.29 -29.64 -3.53
N LEU A 61 7.16 -30.44 -4.58
CA LEU A 61 6.52 -30.00 -5.83
C LEU A 61 5.07 -29.55 -5.60
N ASN A 62 4.31 -30.30 -4.80
CA ASN A 62 2.94 -29.94 -4.47
C ASN A 62 2.85 -28.67 -3.62
N GLU A 63 3.74 -28.50 -2.64
CA GLU A 63 3.85 -27.28 -1.85
C GLU A 63 4.17 -26.06 -2.72
N TYR A 64 5.15 -26.17 -3.63
CA TYR A 64 5.50 -25.09 -4.54
C TYR A 64 4.35 -24.75 -5.49
N ARG A 65 3.64 -25.75 -6.03
CA ARG A 65 2.45 -25.52 -6.87
C ARG A 65 1.33 -24.82 -6.12
N ALA A 66 1.07 -25.22 -4.88
CA ALA A 66 0.10 -24.55 -4.03
C ALA A 66 0.55 -23.11 -3.72
N LYS A 67 1.83 -22.90 -3.40
CA LYS A 67 2.40 -21.58 -3.11
C LYS A 67 2.34 -20.65 -4.32
N THR A 68 2.62 -21.13 -5.53
CA THR A 68 2.51 -20.30 -6.73
C THR A 68 1.07 -19.95 -7.07
N ALA A 69 0.13 -20.89 -6.91
CA ALA A 69 -1.29 -20.62 -7.08
C ALA A 69 -1.80 -19.58 -6.07
N ASN A 70 -1.44 -19.73 -4.79
CA ASN A 70 -1.79 -18.78 -3.74
C ASN A 70 -1.17 -17.40 -3.98
N ALA A 71 0.10 -17.34 -4.39
CA ALA A 71 0.77 -16.09 -4.70
C ALA A 71 0.10 -15.34 -5.87
N ALA A 72 -0.37 -16.07 -6.90
CA ALA A 72 -1.11 -15.47 -8.01
C ALA A 72 -2.46 -14.91 -7.56
N GLN A 73 -3.18 -15.65 -6.69
CA GLN A 73 -4.44 -15.17 -6.11
C GLN A 73 -4.24 -13.95 -5.21
N GLU A 74 -3.20 -13.96 -4.38
CA GLU A 74 -2.86 -12.86 -3.48
C GLU A 74 -2.46 -11.61 -4.27
N ALA A 75 -1.65 -11.76 -5.33
CA ALA A 75 -1.30 -10.67 -6.22
C ALA A 75 -2.54 -10.05 -6.88
N GLN A 76 -3.47 -10.90 -7.36
CA GLN A 76 -4.73 -10.43 -7.93
C GLN A 76 -5.58 -9.67 -6.89
N ALA A 77 -5.69 -10.21 -5.68
CA ALA A 77 -6.41 -9.56 -4.58
C ALA A 77 -5.79 -8.19 -4.20
N ILE A 78 -4.46 -8.08 -4.19
CA ILE A 78 -3.75 -6.80 -3.97
C ILE A 78 -4.12 -5.79 -5.06
N VAL A 79 -4.10 -6.20 -6.33
CA VAL A 79 -4.43 -5.32 -7.45
C VAL A 79 -5.88 -4.84 -7.37
N ASP A 80 -6.81 -5.75 -7.05
CA ASP A 80 -8.23 -5.41 -6.95
C ASP A 80 -8.51 -4.50 -5.74
N ALA A 81 -7.89 -4.77 -4.59
CA ALA A 81 -7.96 -3.88 -3.42
C ALA A 81 -7.38 -2.49 -3.73
N ALA A 82 -6.26 -2.42 -4.46
CA ALA A 82 -5.65 -1.16 -4.86
C ALA A 82 -6.57 -0.36 -5.80
N LYS A 83 -7.24 -1.00 -6.76
CA LYS A 83 -8.23 -0.36 -7.63
C LYS A 83 -9.40 0.22 -6.85
N VAL A 84 -10.00 -0.57 -5.96
CA VAL A 84 -11.11 -0.11 -5.11
C VAL A 84 -10.69 1.06 -4.23
N SER A 85 -9.49 0.99 -3.65
CA SER A 85 -8.93 2.10 -2.86
C SER A 85 -8.71 3.35 -3.71
N ALA A 86 -8.17 3.21 -4.93
CA ALA A 86 -7.94 4.32 -5.84
C ALA A 86 -9.25 4.99 -6.28
N GLU A 87 -10.28 4.20 -6.60
CA GLU A 87 -11.61 4.71 -6.95
C GLU A 87 -12.24 5.48 -5.79
N ARG A 88 -12.14 4.94 -4.56
CA ARG A 88 -12.62 5.62 -3.35
C ARG A 88 -11.87 6.93 -3.11
N MET A 89 -10.54 6.91 -3.17
CA MET A 89 -9.73 8.13 -3.03
C MET A 89 -10.06 9.17 -4.09
N ALA A 90 -10.29 8.75 -5.35
CA ALA A 90 -10.68 9.66 -6.42
C ALA A 90 -12.07 10.26 -6.19
N SER A 91 -13.03 9.47 -5.69
CA SER A 91 -14.36 9.95 -5.32
C SER A 91 -14.29 10.96 -4.17
N ASP A 92 -13.59 10.63 -3.09
CA ASP A 92 -13.42 11.50 -1.93
C ASP A 92 -12.70 12.80 -2.31
N ALA A 93 -11.65 12.72 -3.13
CA ALA A 93 -10.93 13.89 -3.63
C ALA A 93 -11.83 14.79 -4.50
N ARG A 94 -12.66 14.22 -5.38
CA ARG A 94 -13.63 14.99 -6.18
C ARG A 94 -14.66 15.69 -5.31
N ALA A 95 -15.19 15.00 -4.29
CA ALA A 95 -16.13 15.60 -3.35
C ALA A 95 -15.51 16.76 -2.57
N GLN A 96 -14.29 16.58 -2.06
CA GLN A 96 -13.56 17.64 -1.37
C GLN A 96 -13.24 18.82 -2.29
N LEU A 97 -12.84 18.56 -3.53
CA LEU A 97 -12.58 19.61 -4.52
C LEU A 97 -13.85 20.39 -4.84
N ALA A 98 -15.01 19.74 -5.00
CA ALA A 98 -16.28 20.42 -5.24
C ALA A 98 -16.62 21.39 -4.09
N VAL A 99 -16.47 20.94 -2.84
CA VAL A 99 -16.67 21.80 -1.65
C VAL A 99 -15.68 22.96 -1.62
N GLN A 100 -14.41 22.73 -1.97
CA GLN A 100 -13.41 23.79 -2.01
C GLN A 100 -13.70 24.82 -3.10
N ILE A 101 -14.16 24.38 -4.28
CA ILE A 101 -14.55 25.26 -5.38
C ILE A 101 -15.75 26.10 -4.97
N GLU A 102 -16.79 25.50 -4.39
CA GLU A 102 -17.97 26.24 -3.92
C GLU A 102 -17.61 27.28 -2.87
N ARG A 103 -16.76 26.92 -1.89
CA ARG A 103 -16.28 27.87 -0.88
C ARG A 103 -15.48 29.01 -1.52
N ARG A 104 -14.63 28.71 -2.51
CA ARG A 104 -13.86 29.74 -3.23
C ARG A 104 -14.77 30.66 -4.04
N ALA A 105 -15.80 30.13 -4.69
CA ALA A 105 -16.78 30.92 -5.42
C ALA A 105 -17.51 31.87 -4.47
N LYS A 106 -18.03 31.37 -3.34
CA LYS A 106 -18.68 32.20 -2.31
C LYS A 106 -17.76 33.30 -1.77
N MET A 107 -16.49 33.01 -1.51
CA MET A 107 -15.53 34.02 -1.08
C MET A 107 -15.27 35.08 -2.16
N ALA A 108 -15.23 34.68 -3.44
CA ALA A 108 -15.08 35.63 -4.54
C ALA A 108 -16.31 36.53 -4.68
N GLU A 109 -17.51 35.97 -4.61
CA GLU A 109 -18.77 36.72 -4.61
C GLU A 109 -18.84 37.73 -3.45
N GLN A 110 -18.46 37.30 -2.25
CA GLN A 110 -18.39 38.20 -1.08
C GLN A 110 -17.40 39.35 -1.28
N LYS A 111 -16.23 39.08 -1.88
CA LYS A 111 -15.24 40.12 -2.19
C LYS A 111 -15.74 41.09 -3.26
N ILE A 112 -16.45 40.59 -4.28
CA ILE A 112 -17.05 41.43 -5.31
C ILE A 112 -18.11 42.34 -4.66
N ALA A 113 -19.02 41.79 -3.87
CA ALA A 113 -20.05 42.56 -3.18
C ALA A 113 -19.46 43.63 -2.24
N GLN A 114 -18.36 43.29 -1.54
CA GLN A 114 -17.64 44.25 -0.71
C GLN A 114 -17.03 45.38 -1.55
N ALA A 115 -16.34 45.05 -2.65
CA ALA A 115 -15.74 46.03 -3.54
C ALA A 115 -16.79 46.94 -4.20
N GLU A 116 -17.96 46.40 -4.57
CA GLU A 116 -19.09 47.18 -5.10
C GLU A 116 -19.63 48.15 -4.05
N ALA A 117 -19.80 47.71 -2.81
CA ALA A 117 -20.26 48.57 -1.72
C ALA A 117 -19.25 49.71 -1.43
N GLU A 118 -17.96 49.39 -1.42
CA GLU A 118 -16.87 50.37 -1.27
C GLU A 118 -16.86 51.39 -2.43
N ALA A 119 -16.98 50.94 -3.68
CA ALA A 119 -17.03 51.82 -4.84
C ALA A 119 -18.27 52.74 -4.82
N ILE A 120 -19.44 52.23 -4.43
CA ILE A 120 -20.65 53.04 -4.27
C ILE A 120 -20.47 54.09 -3.17
N ALA A 121 -19.86 53.71 -2.04
CA ALA A 121 -19.57 54.64 -0.95
C ALA A 121 -18.60 55.74 -1.40
N GLU A 122 -17.56 55.40 -2.17
CA GLU A 122 -16.60 56.35 -2.73
C GLU A 122 -17.27 57.36 -3.68
N VAL A 123 -18.12 56.89 -4.62
CA VAL A 123 -18.87 57.77 -5.52
C VAL A 123 -19.80 58.70 -4.75
N ARG A 124 -20.49 58.20 -3.71
CA ARG A 124 -21.35 59.03 -2.85
C ARG A 124 -20.55 60.08 -2.08
N ALA A 125 -19.37 59.72 -1.56
CA ALA A 125 -18.49 60.64 -0.87
C ALA A 125 -18.00 61.75 -1.82
N ALA A 126 -17.56 61.38 -3.03
CA ALA A 126 -17.14 62.33 -4.06
C ALA A 126 -18.28 63.27 -4.48
N ALA A 127 -19.49 62.74 -4.71
CA ALA A 127 -20.67 63.55 -5.04
C ALA A 127 -21.04 64.52 -3.90
N THR A 128 -20.96 64.07 -2.65
CA THR A 128 -21.21 64.92 -1.47
C THR A 128 -20.16 66.04 -1.38
N ALA A 129 -18.89 65.72 -1.58
CA ALA A 129 -17.81 66.72 -1.60
C ALA A 129 -18.04 67.77 -2.70
N VAL A 130 -18.37 67.35 -3.92
CA VAL A 130 -18.68 68.28 -5.03
C VAL A 130 -19.92 69.12 -4.72
N ALA A 131 -20.99 68.54 -4.19
CA ALA A 131 -22.20 69.26 -3.82
C ALA A 131 -21.94 70.31 -2.73
N THR A 132 -21.17 69.96 -1.69
CA THR A 132 -20.79 70.92 -0.63
C THR A 132 -19.90 72.05 -1.15
N ALA A 133 -18.93 71.74 -2.03
CA ALA A 133 -18.09 72.76 -2.66
C ALA A 133 -18.91 73.72 -3.55
N ALA A 134 -19.84 73.18 -4.34
CA ALA A 134 -20.75 73.96 -5.18
C ALA A 134 -21.68 74.84 -4.31
N ALA A 135 -22.26 74.28 -3.25
CA ALA A 135 -23.11 75.01 -2.30
C ALA A 135 -22.33 76.16 -1.64
N GLY A 136 -21.10 75.90 -1.15
CA GLY A 136 -20.23 76.94 -0.60
C GLY A 136 -19.90 78.05 -1.61
N THR A 137 -19.66 77.68 -2.87
CA THR A 137 -19.42 78.65 -3.95
C THR A 137 -20.65 79.50 -4.26
N VAL A 138 -21.85 78.89 -4.32
CA VAL A 138 -23.12 79.61 -4.56
C VAL A 138 -23.43 80.54 -3.39
N ILE A 139 -23.29 80.07 -2.15
CA ILE A 139 -23.47 80.88 -0.93
C ILE A 139 -22.49 82.06 -0.96
N GLY A 140 -21.20 81.83 -1.25
CA GLY A 140 -20.21 82.89 -1.37
C GLY A 140 -20.55 83.94 -2.43
N LYS A 141 -21.09 83.52 -3.59
CA LYS A 141 -21.52 84.45 -4.65
C LYS A 141 -22.79 85.24 -4.30
N GLN A 142 -23.69 84.68 -3.49
CA GLN A 142 -24.93 85.35 -3.06
C GLN A 142 -24.77 86.14 -1.75
N MET A 143 -23.61 86.06 -1.10
CA MET A 143 -23.31 86.76 0.15
C MET A 143 -22.98 88.23 -0.16
N THR A 144 -23.86 89.13 0.29
CA THR A 144 -23.64 90.58 0.29
C THR A 144 -23.43 91.06 1.73
N GLU A 145 -22.76 92.21 1.94
CA GLU A 145 -22.52 92.78 3.28
C GLU A 145 -23.81 92.86 4.11
N SER A 146 -24.91 93.34 3.51
CA SER A 146 -26.23 93.41 4.16
C SER A 146 -26.78 92.06 4.61
N LYS A 147 -26.59 90.99 3.83
CA LYS A 147 -27.04 89.63 4.22
C LYS A 147 -26.13 89.02 5.29
N GLY A 148 -24.83 89.32 5.26
CA GLY A 148 -23.87 88.92 6.29
C GLY A 148 -24.22 89.51 7.65
N ASP A 149 -24.50 90.82 7.71
CA ASP A 149 -24.91 91.51 8.95
C ASP A 149 -26.21 90.92 9.52
N THR A 150 -27.20 90.64 8.65
CA THR A 150 -28.47 90.02 9.05
C THR A 150 -28.27 88.61 9.63
N LEU A 151 -27.32 87.83 9.10
CA LEU A 151 -26.98 86.50 9.61
C LEU A 151 -26.24 86.56 10.95
N ILE A 152 -25.36 87.55 11.15
CA ILE A 152 -24.67 87.80 12.41
C ILE A 152 -25.67 88.18 13.50
N ASP A 153 -26.59 89.11 13.21
CA ASP A 153 -27.67 89.50 14.13
C ASP A 153 -28.63 88.34 14.45
N GLY A 154 -28.86 87.45 13.49
CA GLY A 154 -29.60 86.20 13.68
C GLY A 154 -28.87 85.23 14.61
N ALA A 155 -27.57 85.01 14.38
CA ALA A 155 -26.73 84.14 15.20
C ALA A 155 -26.59 84.67 16.64
N ILE A 156 -26.47 85.98 16.83
CA ILE A 156 -26.47 86.62 18.16
C ILE A 156 -27.81 86.40 18.88
N ARG A 157 -28.94 86.46 18.16
CA ARG A 157 -30.27 86.15 18.70
C ARG A 157 -30.42 84.68 19.08
N ASP A 158 -30.01 83.76 18.23
CA ASP A 158 -30.08 82.31 18.49
C ASP A 158 -29.18 81.90 19.66
N LEU A 159 -27.99 82.51 19.78
CA LEU A 159 -27.10 82.29 20.91
C LEU A 159 -27.72 82.81 22.21
N ARG A 160 -28.35 83.98 22.19
CA ARG A 160 -29.10 84.52 23.34
C ARG A 160 -30.29 83.61 23.71
N ALA A 161 -30.99 83.04 22.73
CA ALA A 161 -32.12 82.13 22.98
C ALA A 161 -31.72 80.76 23.53
N LYS A 162 -30.49 80.28 23.29
CA LYS A 162 -29.94 79.04 23.87
C LYS A 162 -29.25 79.22 25.23
N LEU A 163 -29.01 80.47 25.65
CA LEU A 163 -28.34 80.84 26.91
C LEU A 163 -29.30 81.42 27.98
N HIS A 164 -30.61 81.42 27.70
CA HIS A 164 -31.69 81.55 28.68
C HIS A 164 -32.37 80.20 28.87
#